data_AF-A0A6H0TPB6-F1
#
_entry.id   AF-A0A6H0TPB6-F1
#
_cell.length_a   1.000
_cell.length_b   1.000
_cell.length_c   1.000
_cell.angle_alpha   90.00
_cell.angle_beta   90.00
_cell.angle_gamma   90.00
#
_symmetry.space_group_name_H-M   'P 1'
#
loop_
_entity.id
_entity.type
_entity.pdbx_description
1 polymer ?
#
loop_
_entity_poly.entity_id
_entity_poly.type
_entity_poly.pdbx_seq_one_letter_code
_entity_poly.pdbx_strand_id
1 'polypeptide(L)' 'MKTLRFYDSPSWQDKDVAGSVDIGLGFTIDAKVSVNGSLQYKVHNSKGKTYYITANEAYVYVK' A
#
# COMPACT_ATOMS: atom_id res chain seq x y z
N MET A 1 -3.98 -17.84 -4.59
CA MET A 1 -2.90 -16.85 -4.41
C MET A 1 -3.45 -15.73 -3.53
N LYS A 2 -2.71 -15.28 -2.51
CA LYS A 2 -3.14 -14.19 -1.63
C LYS A 2 -2.38 -12.93 -2.05
N THR A 3 -3.09 -11.97 -2.63
CA THR A 3 -2.52 -10.69 -3.06
C THR A 3 -2.92 -9.57 -2.10
N LEU A 4 -2.08 -8.53 -2.01
CA LEU A 4 -2.34 -7.36 -1.19
C LEU A 4 -2.71 -6.16 -2.07
N ARG A 5 -3.83 -5.49 -1.79
CA ARG A 5 -4.28 -4.33 -2.57
C ARG A 5 -3.42 -3.10 -2.29
N PHE A 6 -3.21 -2.29 -3.32
CA PHE A 6 -2.68 -0.94 -3.21
C PHE A 6 -3.59 0.05 -3.96
N TYR A 7 -3.55 1.32 -3.55
CA TYR A 7 -4.53 2.34 -3.91
C TYR A 7 -3.84 3.54 -4.58
N ASP A 8 -4.52 4.21 -5.52
CA ASP A 8 -4.02 5.44 -6.19
C ASP A 8 -4.19 6.69 -5.29
N SER A 9 -5.03 6.60 -4.24
CA SER A 9 -5.28 7.67 -3.26
C SER A 9 -5.28 7.13 -1.83
N PRO A 10 -5.06 7.98 -0.80
CA PRO A 10 -5.14 7.55 0.60
C PRO A 10 -6.60 7.25 0.97
N SER A 11 -7.02 6.02 0.70
CA SER A 11 -8.42 5.57 0.77
C SER A 11 -8.49 4.07 1.03
N TRP A 12 -9.66 3.61 1.46
CA TRP A 12 -10.01 2.19 1.59
C TRP A 12 -11.14 1.77 0.64
N GLN A 13 -11.62 2.69 -0.20
CA GLN A 13 -12.75 2.46 -1.09
C GLN A 13 -12.31 1.64 -2.31
N ASP A 14 -13.18 0.74 -2.78
CA ASP A 14 -12.88 -0.11 -3.95
C ASP A 14 -12.59 0.70 -5.22
N LYS A 15 -13.23 1.87 -5.39
CA LYS A 15 -13.01 2.77 -6.54
C LYS A 15 -11.57 3.29 -6.63
N ASP A 16 -10.84 3.30 -5.52
CA ASP A 16 -9.49 3.85 -5.42
C ASP A 16 -8.41 2.74 -5.52
N VAL A 17 -8.81 1.48 -5.69
CA VAL A 17 -7.88 0.35 -5.86
C VAL A 17 -7.16 0.49 -7.20
N ALA A 18 -5.83 0.59 -7.13
CA ALA A 18 -4.96 0.68 -8.30
C ALA A 18 -4.47 -0.69 -8.77
N GLY A 19 -4.46 -1.68 -7.89
CA GLY A 19 -4.08 -3.05 -8.20
C GLY A 19 -3.81 -3.90 -6.97
N SER A 20 -3.14 -5.03 -7.18
CA SER A 20 -2.67 -5.91 -6.11
C SER A 20 -1.25 -6.39 -6.34
N VAL A 21 -0.52 -6.65 -5.26
CA VAL A 21 0.86 -7.13 -5.27
C VAL A 21 0.95 -8.53 -4.67
N ASP A 22 1.74 -9.40 -5.28
CA ASP A 22 2.04 -10.74 -4.78
C ASP A 22 3.09 -10.71 -3.67
N ILE A 23 3.11 -11.76 -2.85
CA ILE A 23 4.12 -11.94 -1.80
C ILE A 23 5.53 -11.95 -2.41
N GLY A 24 6.46 -11.21 -1.81
CA GLY A 24 7.85 -11.10 -2.27
C GLY A 24 8.10 -9.92 -3.22
N LEU A 25 7.05 -9.31 -3.77
CA LEU A 25 7.12 -8.03 -4.45
C LEU A 25 6.83 -6.89 -3.47
N GLY A 26 7.38 -5.71 -3.72
CA GLY A 26 7.29 -4.61 -2.76
C GLY A 26 7.50 -3.23 -3.38
N PHE A 27 7.45 -2.25 -2.48
CA PHE A 27 7.60 -0.84 -2.77
C PHE A 27 8.57 -0.23 -1.76
N THR A 28 9.08 0.97 -2.05
CA THR A 28 9.80 1.78 -1.08
C THR A 28 8.80 2.61 -0.28
N ILE A 29 8.95 2.66 1.04
CA ILE A 29 8.09 3.46 1.93
C ILE A 29 8.59 4.90 1.97
N ASP A 30 7.71 5.84 1.65
CA ASP A 30 7.98 7.28 1.77
C ASP A 30 7.53 7.83 3.11
N ALA A 31 6.34 7.43 3.57
CA ALA A 31 5.73 7.94 4.78
C ALA A 31 4.66 6.99 5.32
N LYS A 32 4.28 7.18 6.59
CA LYS A 32 3.11 6.57 7.21
C LYS A 32 2.01 7.62 7.33
N VAL A 33 0.78 7.30 6.94
CA VAL A 33 -0.38 8.21 6.91
C VAL A 33 -1.59 7.58 7.60
N SER A 34 -2.46 8.40 8.18
CA SER A 34 -3.73 7.96 8.78
C SER A 34 -4.88 8.26 7.82
N VAL A 35 -5.72 7.25 7.55
CA VAL A 35 -6.87 7.31 6.66
C VAL A 35 -8.06 6.70 7.38
N ASN A 36 -9.04 7.54 7.73
CA ASN A 36 -10.26 7.14 8.45
C ASN A 36 -9.97 6.30 9.72
N GLY A 37 -8.94 6.67 10.47
CA GLY A 37 -8.55 5.99 11.72
C GLY A 37 -7.69 4.73 11.56
N SER A 38 -7.35 4.34 10.33
CA SER A 38 -6.44 3.22 10.04
C SER A 38 -5.18 3.70 9.32
N LEU A 39 -4.05 3.02 9.55
CA LEU A 39 -2.76 3.43 9.01
C LEU A 39 -2.48 2.82 7.62
N GLN A 40 -1.90 3.63 6.75
CA GLN A 40 -1.35 3.22 5.46
C GLN A 40 0.12 3.66 5.35
N TYR A 41 0.87 2.99 4.48
CA TYR A 41 2.12 3.50 3.96
C TYR A 41 1.86 4.22 2.64
N LYS A 42 2.36 5.45 2.52
CA LYS A 42 2.63 6.06 1.23
C LYS A 42 3.91 5.43 0.69
N VAL A 43 3.82 4.85 -0.49
CA VAL A 43 4.92 4.09 -1.09
C VAL A 43 5.13 4.52 -2.54
N HIS A 44 6.31 4.26 -3.10
CA HIS A 44 6.55 4.37 -4.53
C HIS A 44 7.17 3.10 -5.10
N ASN A 45 6.84 2.82 -6.36
CA ASN A 45 7.46 1.72 -7.11
C ASN A 45 8.79 2.15 -7.76
N SER A 46 9.48 1.22 -8.42
CA SER A 46 10.74 1.48 -9.13
C SER A 46 10.64 2.51 -10.27
N LYS A 47 9.42 2.89 -10.69
CA LYS A 47 9.16 3.95 -11.69
C LYS A 47 8.82 5.30 -11.03
N GLY A 48 8.90 5.40 -9.71
CA GLY A 48 8.55 6.61 -8.96
C GLY A 48 7.05 6.90 -8.86
N LYS A 49 6.17 5.98 -9.27
CA LYS A 49 4.72 6.17 -9.10
C LYS A 49 4.32 5.89 -7.66
N THR A 50 3.65 6.86 -7.04
CA THR A 50 3.13 6.77 -5.69
C THR A 50 1.85 5.95 -5.60
N TYR A 51 1.73 5.18 -4.53
CA TYR A 51 0.56 4.42 -4.13
C TYR A 51 0.41 4.40 -2.61
N TYR A 52 -0.68 3.80 -2.16
CA TYR A 52 -0.96 3.60 -0.74
C TYR A 52 -1.26 2.13 -0.47
N ILE A 53 -0.71 1.58 0.62
CA ILE A 53 -0.88 0.19 1.03
C ILE A 53 -1.12 0.12 2.54
N THR A 54 -1.78 -0.93 3.02
CA THR A 54 -2.01 -1.10 4.47
C THR A 54 -0.70 -1.09 5.25
N ALA A 55 -0.68 -0.43 6.41
CA ALA A 55 0.45 -0.49 7.33
C ALA A 55 0.35 -1.64 8.35
N ASN A 56 -0.63 -2.54 8.18
CA ASN A 56 -0.82 -3.68 9.06
C ASN A 56 0.28 -4.73 8.82
N GLU A 57 1.07 -4.97 9.86
CA GLU A 57 2.24 -5.85 9.86
C GLU A 57 1.90 -7.34 9.65
N ALA A 58 0.63 -7.73 9.81
CA ALA A 58 0.18 -9.07 9.44
C ALA A 58 0.20 -9.32 7.93
N TYR A 59 0.29 -8.27 7.11
CA TYR A 59 0.31 -8.35 5.64
C TYR A 59 1.56 -7.74 5.01
N VAL A 60 2.25 -6.86 5.72
CA VAL A 60 3.42 -6.13 5.22
C VAL A 60 4.61 -6.39 6.12
N TYR A 61 5.72 -6.78 5.50
CA TYR A 61 7.02 -6.86 6.16
C TYR A 61 7.84 -5.62 5.81
N VAL A 62 8.31 -4.89 6.83
CA VAL A 62 9.22 -3.74 6.68
C VAL A 62 10.61 -4.18 7.10
N LYS A 63 11.60 -3.96 6.24
CA LYS A 63 13.01 -4.28 6.50
C LYS A 63 13.81 -3.02 6.78
#